data_AF-A0A3D5NQB9-F1
#
_entry.id   AF-A0A3D5NQB9-F1
#
_cell.length_a   1.000
_cell.length_b   1.000
_cell.length_c   1.000
_cell.angle_alpha   90.00
_cell.angle_beta   90.00
_cell.angle_gamma   90.00
#
_symmetry.space_group_name_H-M   'P 1'
#
loop_
_entity.id
_entity.type
_entity.pdbx_description
1 polymer ?
#
loop_
_entity_poly.entity_id
_entity_poly.type
_entity_poly.pdbx_seq_one_letter_code
_entity_poly.pdbx_strand_id
1 'polypeptide(L)'
;MRCFPKSYINSHSEIIIHEAANEYFKVDVDHEIEYKYKVLEWLSRAACKTEPFRTNKKNHEFKNFMLVGINEYLNTDFTREEMWLIYAELGNSVNRPLTEKFVESGYDMEILKSQEEK
;
A
#
# COMPACT_ATOMS: atom_id res chain seq x y z
N MET A 1 -1.02 -15.94 -8.61
CA MET A 1 0.11 -15.09 -9.08
C MET A 1 0.89 -14.63 -7.85
N ARG A 2 2.14 -14.18 -8.00
CA ARG A 2 2.91 -13.57 -6.90
C ARG A 2 2.68 -12.06 -6.97
N CYS A 3 1.96 -11.47 -6.00
CA CYS A 3 1.55 -10.06 -6.02
C CYS A 3 2.73 -9.10 -6.11
N PHE A 4 3.84 -9.43 -5.44
CA PHE A 4 5.09 -8.67 -5.51
C PHE A 4 6.23 -9.61 -5.92
N PRO A 5 6.52 -9.73 -7.23
CA PRO A 5 7.65 -10.53 -7.71
C PRO A 5 8.97 -10.09 -7.07
N LYS A 6 9.79 -11.07 -6.67
CA LYS A 6 11.09 -10.88 -5.99
C LYS A 6 11.01 -10.31 -4.56
N SER A 7 9.82 -10.18 -3.99
CA SER A 7 9.70 -9.94 -2.56
C SER A 7 10.22 -11.13 -1.75
N TYR A 8 10.74 -10.85 -0.55
CA TYR A 8 11.28 -11.85 0.37
C TYR A 8 11.18 -11.37 1.82
N ILE A 9 11.23 -12.31 2.77
CA ILE A 9 11.31 -11.98 4.20
C ILE A 9 12.77 -12.05 4.64
N ASN A 10 13.26 -11.00 5.30
CA ASN A 10 14.63 -10.96 5.82
C ASN A 10 14.72 -11.57 7.24
N SER A 11 15.93 -11.61 7.81
CA SER A 11 16.16 -12.14 9.17
C SER A 11 15.57 -11.31 10.30
N HIS A 12 15.06 -10.10 10.03
CA HIS A 12 14.41 -9.21 10.99
C HIS A 12 12.89 -9.30 10.95
N SER A 13 12.35 -10.31 10.24
CA SER A 13 10.91 -10.48 10.01
C SER A 13 10.28 -9.29 9.27
N GLU A 14 11.01 -8.69 8.34
CA GLU A 14 10.47 -7.67 7.43
C GLU A 14 10.23 -8.29 6.06
N ILE A 15 9.05 -8.05 5.49
CA ILE A 15 8.81 -8.36 4.09
C ILE A 15 9.35 -7.21 3.25
N ILE A 16 10.40 -7.50 2.48
CA ILE A 16 10.99 -6.58 1.51
C ILE A 16 10.17 -6.68 0.23
N ILE A 17 9.48 -5.61 -0.13
CA ILE A 17 8.62 -5.54 -1.31
C ILE A 17 9.42 -5.08 -2.53
N HIS A 18 10.27 -4.07 -2.35
CA HIS A 18 11.13 -3.55 -3.40
C HIS A 18 12.46 -3.06 -2.83
N GLU A 19 13.48 -3.91 -2.89
CA GLU A 19 14.81 -3.69 -2.29
C GLU A 19 15.46 -2.36 -2.70
N ALA A 20 15.52 -2.06 -4.01
CA ALA A 20 16.18 -0.84 -4.48
C ALA A 20 15.44 0.46 -4.12
N ALA A 21 14.16 0.36 -3.72
CA ALA A 21 13.36 1.50 -3.27
C ALA A 21 13.24 1.54 -1.74
N ASN A 22 13.81 0.53 -1.05
CA ASN A 22 13.67 0.33 0.39
C ASN A 22 12.21 0.32 0.86
N GLU A 23 11.34 -0.35 0.10
CA GLU A 23 9.93 -0.53 0.46
C GLU A 23 9.74 -1.86 1.20
N TYR A 24 9.31 -1.78 2.45
CA TYR A 24 9.13 -2.93 3.33
C TYR A 24 8.16 -2.61 4.46
N PHE A 25 7.69 -3.65 5.15
CA PHE A 25 7.07 -3.53 6.47
C PHE A 25 7.30 -4.80 7.29
N LYS A 26 7.07 -4.72 8.59
CA LYS A 26 7.29 -5.84 9.51
C LYS A 26 6.15 -6.86 9.50
N VAL A 27 6.51 -8.14 9.49
CA VAL A 27 5.64 -9.33 9.54
C VAL A 27 5.59 -9.82 10.99
N ASP A 28 4.88 -9.07 11.84
CA ASP A 28 4.78 -9.29 13.29
C ASP A 28 3.33 -9.38 13.79
N VAL A 29 2.44 -9.81 12.91
CA VAL A 29 1.00 -9.94 13.19
C VAL A 29 0.53 -11.34 12.80
N ASP A 30 -0.38 -11.90 13.60
CA ASP A 30 -0.80 -13.29 13.44
C ASP A 30 -2.04 -13.45 12.53
N HIS A 31 -2.69 -12.35 12.15
CA HIS A 31 -3.97 -12.39 11.45
C HIS A 31 -3.83 -11.82 10.03
N GLU A 32 -4.41 -12.51 9.05
CA GLU A 32 -4.34 -12.11 7.64
C GLU A 32 -4.85 -10.68 7.41
N ILE A 33 -5.89 -10.27 8.13
CA ILE A 33 -6.49 -8.94 8.00
C ILE A 33 -5.51 -7.80 8.35
N GLU A 34 -4.61 -8.03 9.31
CA GLU A 34 -3.59 -7.04 9.70
C GLU A 34 -2.61 -6.78 8.55
N TYR A 35 -2.33 -7.77 7.72
CA TYR A 35 -1.49 -7.58 6.54
C TYR A 35 -2.19 -6.72 5.49
N LYS A 36 -3.52 -6.80 5.36
CA LYS A 36 -4.29 -5.90 4.49
C LYS A 36 -4.19 -4.45 4.93
N TYR A 37 -4.29 -4.21 6.24
CA TYR A 37 -4.08 -2.87 6.82
C TYR A 37 -2.68 -2.37 6.50
N LYS A 38 -1.65 -3.18 6.80
CA LYS A 38 -0.25 -2.81 6.57
C LYS A 38 0.05 -2.55 5.09
N VAL A 39 -0.52 -3.31 4.16
CA VAL A 39 -0.35 -3.06 2.73
C VAL A 39 -0.86 -1.67 2.34
N LEU A 40 -2.03 -1.26 2.81
CA LEU A 40 -2.57 0.08 2.55
C LEU A 40 -1.75 1.17 3.26
N GLU A 41 -1.40 0.96 4.53
CA GLU A 41 -0.74 1.98 5.35
C GLU A 41 0.72 2.22 4.94
N TRP A 42 1.47 1.15 4.65
CA TRP A 42 2.91 1.24 4.40
C TRP A 42 3.26 1.32 2.91
N LEU A 43 2.43 0.77 2.00
CA LEU A 43 2.76 0.74 0.57
C LEU A 43 2.01 1.78 -0.27
N SER A 44 0.98 2.45 0.26
CA SER A 44 0.20 3.43 -0.52
C SER A 44 1.04 4.58 -1.06
N ARG A 45 1.95 5.11 -0.24
CA ARG A 45 2.89 6.16 -0.65
C ARG A 45 3.74 5.73 -1.84
N ALA A 46 4.20 4.48 -1.83
CA ALA A 46 5.04 3.90 -2.88
C ALA A 46 4.30 3.80 -4.21
N ALA A 47 2.99 3.58 -4.18
CA ALA A 47 2.15 3.48 -5.36
C ALA A 47 1.81 4.83 -6.02
N CYS A 48 1.79 5.94 -5.28
CA CYS A 48 1.34 7.24 -5.81
C CYS A 48 2.39 8.36 -5.78
N LYS A 49 3.24 8.42 -4.75
CA LYS A 49 4.08 9.60 -4.44
C LYS A 49 5.58 9.34 -4.47
N THR A 50 6.05 8.16 -4.06
CA THR A 50 7.50 7.89 -3.95
C THR A 50 8.19 7.92 -5.32
N GLU A 51 9.36 8.57 -5.39
CA GLU A 51 10.19 8.68 -6.59
C GLU A 51 11.66 8.36 -6.27
N PRO A 52 12.00 7.07 -6.05
CA PRO A 52 13.33 6.69 -5.57
C PRO A 52 14.40 6.65 -6.68
N PHE A 53 13.98 6.71 -7.94
CA PHE A 53 14.86 6.61 -9.10
C PHE A 53 15.13 7.96 -9.76
N ARG A 54 16.26 8.07 -10.46
CA ARG A 54 16.69 9.31 -11.13
C ARG A 54 15.80 9.75 -12.30
N THR A 55 15.01 8.84 -12.88
CA THR A 55 14.23 9.14 -14.09
C THR A 55 12.74 8.95 -13.87
N ASN A 56 11.95 9.86 -14.42
CA ASN A 56 10.48 9.81 -14.36
C ASN A 56 9.94 8.48 -14.89
N LYS A 57 10.57 7.92 -15.94
CA LYS A 57 10.21 6.60 -16.48
C LYS A 57 10.31 5.50 -15.42
N LYS A 58 11.46 5.40 -14.72
CA LYS A 58 11.65 4.38 -13.67
C LYS A 58 10.74 4.60 -12.48
N ASN A 59 10.50 5.85 -12.09
CA ASN A 59 9.53 6.18 -11.03
C ASN A 59 8.10 5.81 -11.42
N HIS A 60 7.74 5.96 -12.70
CA HIS A 60 6.44 5.55 -13.21
C HIS A 60 6.29 4.02 -13.21
N GLU A 61 7.30 3.29 -13.70
CA GLU A 61 7.35 1.82 -13.67
C GLU A 61 7.26 1.27 -12.23
N PHE A 62 7.98 1.89 -11.30
CA PHE A 62 7.93 1.55 -9.88
C PHE A 62 6.55 1.79 -9.25
N LYS A 63 5.97 2.97 -9.47
CA LYS A 63 4.61 3.27 -8.99
C LYS A 63 3.57 2.28 -9.55
N ASN A 64 3.70 1.90 -10.82
CA ASN A 64 2.85 0.86 -11.43
C ASN A 64 3.08 -0.52 -10.80
N PHE A 65 4.32 -0.91 -10.55
CA PHE A 65 4.65 -2.16 -9.87
C PHE A 65 3.99 -2.23 -8.49
N MET A 66 4.08 -1.14 -7.71
CA MET A 66 3.47 -1.07 -6.38
C MET A 66 1.94 -1.12 -6.47
N LEU A 67 1.32 -0.36 -7.37
CA LEU A 67 -0.13 -0.35 -7.56
C LEU A 67 -0.67 -1.73 -7.96
N VAL A 68 -0.05 -2.37 -8.96
CA VAL A 68 -0.48 -3.70 -9.43
C VAL A 68 -0.36 -4.72 -8.31
N GLY A 69 0.74 -4.71 -7.54
CA GLY A 69 0.90 -5.66 -6.44
C GLY A 69 -0.08 -5.44 -5.29
N ILE A 70 -0.42 -4.19 -4.97
CA ILE A 70 -1.47 -3.87 -3.99
C ILE A 70 -2.81 -4.41 -4.47
N ASN A 71 -3.19 -4.13 -5.73
CA ASN A 71 -4.45 -4.59 -6.31
C ASN A 71 -4.55 -6.12 -6.39
N GLU A 72 -3.47 -6.80 -6.80
CA GLU A 72 -3.43 -8.26 -6.81
C GLU A 72 -3.54 -8.87 -5.41
N TYR A 73 -2.94 -8.26 -4.39
CA TYR A 73 -3.00 -8.77 -3.02
C TYR A 73 -4.36 -8.54 -2.36
N LEU A 74 -4.93 -7.35 -2.52
CA LEU A 74 -6.19 -6.97 -1.90
C LEU A 74 -7.42 -7.42 -2.71
N ASN A 75 -7.21 -7.90 -3.93
CA ASN A 75 -8.24 -8.23 -4.93
C ASN A 75 -9.12 -7.01 -5.25
N THR A 76 -8.48 -5.91 -5.62
CA THR A 76 -9.07 -4.61 -5.93
C THR A 76 -8.59 -4.10 -7.30
N ASP A 77 -9.14 -2.98 -7.75
CA ASP A 77 -8.81 -2.32 -9.02
C ASP A 77 -8.54 -0.82 -8.85
N PHE A 78 -7.93 -0.43 -7.72
CA PHE A 78 -7.63 0.97 -7.41
C PHE A 78 -6.86 1.66 -8.53
N THR A 79 -7.22 2.91 -8.76
CA THR A 79 -6.52 3.85 -9.63
C THR A 79 -5.39 4.56 -8.90
N ARG A 80 -4.52 5.25 -9.66
CA ARG A 80 -3.42 6.03 -9.08
C ARG A 80 -3.96 7.22 -8.28
N GLU A 81 -5.07 7.79 -8.72
CA GLU A 81 -5.78 8.89 -8.09
C GLU A 81 -6.38 8.45 -6.75
N GLU A 82 -7.02 7.29 -6.69
CA GLU A 82 -7.53 6.73 -5.43
C GLU A 82 -6.38 6.41 -4.46
N MET A 83 -5.23 5.93 -4.96
CA MET A 83 -4.05 5.71 -4.11
C MET A 83 -3.51 6.99 -3.47
N TRP A 84 -3.75 8.17 -4.05
CA TRP A 84 -3.41 9.44 -3.38
C TRP A 84 -4.29 9.68 -2.16
N LEU A 85 -5.60 9.41 -2.27
CA LEU A 85 -6.53 9.55 -1.16
C LEU A 85 -6.27 8.48 -0.08
N ILE A 86 -6.06 7.22 -0.48
CA ILE A 86 -5.64 6.14 0.43
C ILE A 86 -4.36 6.52 1.17
N TYR A 87 -3.35 7.05 0.47
CA TYR A 87 -2.13 7.50 1.12
C TYR A 87 -2.37 8.68 2.08
N ALA A 88 -3.20 9.65 1.70
CA ALA A 88 -3.49 10.81 2.54
C ALA A 88 -4.18 10.41 3.84
N GLU A 89 -5.17 9.52 3.77
CA GLU A 89 -6.03 9.16 4.90
C GLU A 89 -5.49 8.00 5.75
N LEU A 90 -4.79 7.06 5.13
CA LEU A 90 -4.37 5.80 5.78
C LEU A 90 -2.84 5.66 5.88
N GLY A 91 -2.08 6.44 5.11
CA GLY A 91 -0.63 6.32 5.04
C GLY A 91 0.06 6.42 6.40
N ASN A 92 1.11 5.62 6.59
CA ASN A 92 1.86 5.51 7.85
C ASN A 92 0.98 5.21 9.08
N SER A 93 -0.15 4.53 8.90
CA SER A 93 -1.09 4.18 9.97
C SER A 93 -1.63 5.40 10.74
N VAL A 94 -1.77 6.54 10.05
CA VAL A 94 -2.21 7.81 10.67
C VAL A 94 -3.58 7.70 11.36
N ASN A 95 -4.46 6.85 10.84
CA ASN A 95 -5.78 6.59 11.41
C ASN A 95 -6.15 5.10 11.27
N ARG A 96 -5.63 4.27 12.19
CA ARG A 96 -5.87 2.82 12.20
C ARG A 96 -7.37 2.44 12.21
N PRO A 97 -8.24 3.05 13.04
CA PRO A 97 -9.67 2.74 12.99
C PRO A 97 -10.33 3.02 11.63
N LEU A 98 -9.85 4.03 10.90
CA LEU A 98 -10.33 4.31 9.54
C LEU A 98 -9.84 3.24 8.55
N THR A 99 -8.58 2.80 8.65
CA THR A 99 -8.05 1.67 7.87
C THR A 99 -8.90 0.41 8.06
N GLU A 100 -9.20 0.07 9.32
CA GLU A 100 -10.03 -1.08 9.67
C GLU A 100 -11.41 -0.97 9.01
N LYS A 101 -12.10 0.16 9.21
CA LYS A 101 -13.42 0.42 8.62
C LYS A 101 -13.39 0.35 7.09
N PHE A 102 -12.35 0.87 6.45
CA PHE A 102 -12.19 0.85 5.00
C PHE A 102 -12.00 -0.57 4.47
N VAL A 103 -11.24 -1.42 5.14
CA VAL A 103 -11.06 -2.82 4.74
C VAL A 103 -12.32 -3.65 5.03
N GLU A 104 -12.97 -3.43 6.18
CA GLU A 104 -14.22 -4.13 6.55
C GLU A 104 -15.38 -3.84 5.60
N SER A 105 -15.41 -2.65 4.99
CA SER A 105 -16.42 -2.30 3.99
C SER A 105 -16.19 -2.95 2.62
N GLY A 106 -15.08 -3.65 2.43
CA GLY A 106 -14.65 -4.13 1.12
C GLY A 106 -14.04 -3.02 0.25
N TYR A 107 -13.33 -2.08 0.89
CA TYR A 107 -12.60 -0.99 0.24
C TYR A 107 -13.49 0.08 -0.42
N ASP A 108 -14.61 0.41 0.22
CA ASP A 108 -15.50 1.49 -0.22
C ASP A 108 -14.81 2.87 -0.09
N MET A 109 -14.46 3.47 -1.23
CA MET A 109 -13.77 4.76 -1.32
C MET A 109 -14.58 5.93 -0.72
N GLU A 110 -15.91 5.81 -0.63
CA GLU A 110 -16.75 6.85 0.00
C GLU A 110 -16.42 7.04 1.49
N ILE A 111 -15.89 6.00 2.15
CA ILE A 111 -15.43 6.08 3.55
C ILE A 111 -14.27 7.07 3.68
N LEU A 112 -13.36 7.13 2.71
CA LEU A 112 -12.22 8.02 2.74
C LEU A 112 -12.60 9.44 2.30
N LYS A 113 -13.42 9.57 1.25
CA LYS A 113 -13.89 10.89 0.76
C LYS A 113 -14.64 11.67 1.85
N SER A 114 -15.39 10.99 2.71
CA SER A 114 -16.07 11.62 3.85
C SER A 114 -15.15 12.26 4.89
N GLN A 115 -13.83 12.01 4.84
CA GLN A 115 -12.85 12.69 5.69
C GLN A 115 -12.29 13.97 5.04
N GLU A 116 -12.27 14.06 3.71
CA GLU A 116 -11.74 15.21 2.96
C GLU A 116 -12.61 16.48 3.12
N GLU A 117 -13.88 16.31 3.47
CA GLU A 117 -14.85 17.41 3.67
C GLU A 117 -14.81 18.04 5.07
N LYS A 118 -13.87 17.65 5.95
CA LYS A 118 -13.73 18.16 7.32
C LYS A 118 -12.63 19.22 7.45
#